data_AF-G3MQB8-F1
#
_entry.id   AF-G3MQB8-F1
#
_cell.length_a   1.000
_cell.length_b   1.000
_cell.length_c   1.000
_cell.angle_alpha   90.00
_cell.angle_beta   90.00
_cell.angle_gamma   90.00
#
_symmetry.space_group_name_H-M   'P 1'
#
loop_
_entity.id
_entity.type
_entity.pdbx_description
1 polymer ?
#
loop_
_entity_poly.entity_id
_entity_poly.type
_entity_poly.pdbx_seq_one_letter_code
_entity_poly.pdbx_strand_id
1 'polypeptide(L)'
;MLVRALLCGLILPMANSFDSSDLNILTVSVTMEGGKCVYKNHTFPSYYDPSGDNCELWTCNKPKHTVSVMGCSPLPPGCERKPKANSTFPKCCEKSCLNKTTPPCQTPDGTPLLEGGEYNSTKPCLRYECLNGTLIMEECPHPEPTDPRCSRSLAEEAPYPACCGAGIVCQHKGKAKGKGKGRGKDGKNKRKKRSSKKNL
;
A
#
# COMPACT_ATOMS: atom_id res chain seq x y z
N MET A 1 -9.84 71.29 7.21
CA MET A 1 -10.31 69.95 7.59
C MET A 1 -10.31 69.08 6.34
N LEU A 2 -9.38 68.14 6.22
CA LEU A 2 -9.30 67.21 5.08
C LEU A 2 -9.33 65.78 5.64
N VAL A 3 -10.50 65.14 5.56
CA VAL A 3 -10.70 63.77 6.04
C VAL A 3 -10.21 62.82 4.94
N ARG A 4 -9.08 62.15 5.18
CA ARG A 4 -8.61 61.04 4.35
C ARG A 4 -9.40 59.78 4.72
N ALA A 5 -10.28 59.36 3.82
CA ALA A 5 -10.93 58.05 3.88
C ALA A 5 -9.88 56.95 3.62
N LEU A 6 -9.54 56.19 4.67
CA LEU A 6 -8.75 54.98 4.60
C LEU A 6 -9.65 53.83 4.11
N LEU A 7 -9.62 53.56 2.81
CA LEU A 7 -10.11 52.31 2.24
C LEU A 7 -9.09 51.20 2.58
N CYS A 8 -9.34 50.49 3.68
CA CYS A 8 -8.61 49.28 4.02
C CYS A 8 -9.20 48.12 3.21
N GLY A 9 -8.53 47.77 2.11
CA GLY A 9 -8.87 46.60 1.29
C GLY A 9 -8.70 45.31 2.08
N LEU A 10 -9.82 44.63 2.34
CA LEU A 10 -9.86 43.26 2.85
C LEU A 10 -9.37 42.30 1.74
N ILE A 11 -8.09 41.95 1.79
CA ILE A 11 -7.57 40.81 1.02
C ILE A 11 -7.82 39.56 1.88
N LEU A 12 -8.82 38.77 1.51
CA LEU A 12 -9.00 37.41 2.02
C LEU A 12 -7.91 36.52 1.42
N PRO A 13 -7.03 35.87 2.21
CA PRO A 13 -6.17 34.83 1.66
C PRO A 13 -7.02 33.62 1.29
N MET A 14 -6.99 33.22 0.01
CA MET A 14 -7.50 31.91 -0.40
C MET A 14 -6.65 30.83 0.26
N ALA A 15 -7.15 30.27 1.35
CA ALA A 15 -6.61 29.05 1.93
C ALA A 15 -6.90 27.91 0.95
N ASN A 16 -5.89 27.51 0.18
CA ASN A 16 -5.90 26.19 -0.47
C ASN A 16 -5.83 25.18 0.67
N SER A 17 -6.98 24.66 1.09
CA SER A 17 -7.05 23.57 2.05
C SER A 17 -6.45 22.34 1.39
N PHE A 18 -5.22 22.01 1.75
CA PHE A 18 -4.67 20.69 1.48
C PHE A 18 -5.48 19.71 2.33
N ASP A 19 -6.27 18.84 1.68
CA ASP A 19 -7.06 17.85 2.38
C ASP A 19 -6.10 16.87 3.07
N SER A 20 -6.12 16.83 4.40
CA SER A 20 -5.19 16.01 5.19
C SER A 20 -5.34 14.50 4.93
N SER A 21 -6.40 14.11 4.20
CA SER A 21 -6.68 12.75 3.73
C SER A 21 -5.64 12.21 2.73
N ASP A 22 -4.82 13.08 2.13
CA ASP A 22 -3.85 12.71 1.09
C ASP A 22 -2.44 12.36 1.59
N LEU A 23 -2.25 12.37 2.90
CA LEU A 23 -0.96 12.07 3.53
C LEU A 23 -1.01 10.77 4.34
N ASN A 24 0.05 9.98 4.21
CA ASN A 24 0.29 8.80 5.04
C ASN A 24 1.50 9.07 5.95
N ILE A 25 1.44 8.60 7.19
CA ILE A 25 2.51 8.76 8.17
C ILE A 25 2.96 7.39 8.65
N LEU A 26 4.21 7.04 8.35
CA LEU A 26 4.88 5.86 8.87
C LEU A 26 5.85 6.27 9.98
N THR A 27 5.81 5.60 11.14
CA THR A 27 6.80 5.80 12.19
C THR A 27 7.78 4.64 12.21
N VAL A 28 9.08 4.93 12.12
CA VAL A 28 10.16 3.94 12.06
C VAL A 28 11.12 4.17 13.22
N SER A 29 11.56 3.10 13.90
CA SER A 29 12.61 3.19 14.92
C SER A 29 13.98 3.36 14.26
N VAL A 30 14.81 4.25 14.79
CA VAL A 30 16.10 4.61 14.18
C VAL A 30 17.23 4.62 15.21
N THR A 31 18.46 4.54 14.69
CA THR A 31 19.66 4.79 15.50
C THR A 31 19.94 6.28 15.60
N MET A 32 20.55 6.69 16.71
CA MET A 32 20.95 8.07 16.95
C MET A 32 22.47 8.22 16.89
N GLU A 33 22.95 9.25 16.19
CA GLU A 33 24.37 9.59 16.10
C GLU A 33 24.56 11.08 16.42
N GLY A 34 25.33 11.39 17.46
CA GLY A 34 25.57 12.79 17.88
C GLY A 34 24.28 13.58 18.15
N GLY A 35 23.23 12.92 18.67
CA GLY A 35 21.93 13.55 18.91
C GLY A 35 21.10 13.86 17.65
N LYS A 36 21.42 13.19 16.53
CA LYS A 36 20.71 13.25 15.25
C LYS A 36 20.14 11.87 14.91
N CYS A 37 19.01 11.82 14.20
CA CYS A 37 18.48 10.56 13.69
C CYS A 37 19.28 10.12 12.46
N VAL A 38 19.49 8.81 12.33
CA VAL A 38 20.08 8.17 11.15
C VAL A 38 19.00 7.34 10.45
N TYR A 39 18.62 7.72 9.23
CA TYR A 39 17.60 7.02 8.44
C TYR A 39 17.93 7.05 6.95
N LYS A 40 17.80 5.92 6.26
CA LYS A 40 18.15 5.75 4.83
C LYS A 40 19.52 6.37 4.46
N ASN A 41 20.57 6.13 5.26
CA ASN A 41 21.93 6.71 5.12
C ASN A 41 22.03 8.24 5.27
N HIS A 42 21.00 8.90 5.79
CA HIS A 42 21.02 10.32 6.11
C HIS A 42 21.01 10.56 7.61
N THR A 43 21.88 11.46 8.07
CA THR A 43 21.97 11.87 9.46
C THR A 43 21.46 13.31 9.59
N PHE A 44 20.33 13.50 10.28
CA PHE A 44 19.66 14.80 10.37
C PHE A 44 19.15 15.11 11.78
N PRO A 45 19.17 16.39 12.20
CA PRO A 45 18.92 16.76 13.58
C PRO A 45 17.44 16.83 13.95
N SER A 46 16.55 17.13 13.02
CA SER A 46 15.12 17.28 13.31
C SER A 46 14.30 16.99 12.06
N TYR A 47 14.50 17.80 11.03
CA TYR A 47 13.74 17.72 9.79
C TYR A 47 14.65 17.36 8.64
N TYR A 48 14.14 16.57 7.70
CA TYR A 48 14.83 16.25 6.46
C TYR A 48 13.82 16.08 5.32
N ASP A 49 14.06 16.81 4.23
CA ASP A 49 13.33 16.67 2.98
C ASP A 49 14.24 15.93 1.99
N PRO A 50 14.02 14.62 1.78
CA PRO A 50 14.70 13.85 0.73
C PRO A 50 14.21 14.36 -0.62
N SER A 51 14.89 15.40 -1.12
CA SER A 51 14.51 16.22 -2.26
C SER A 51 13.76 15.45 -3.37
N GLY A 52 12.55 15.91 -3.70
CA GLY A 52 11.81 15.71 -4.96
C GLY A 52 11.42 14.29 -5.38
N ASP A 53 12.36 13.35 -5.35
CA ASP A 53 12.22 12.05 -6.02
C ASP A 53 11.28 11.10 -5.29
N ASN A 54 11.23 11.18 -3.95
CA ASN A 54 10.39 10.30 -3.14
C ASN A 54 9.12 10.97 -2.61
N CYS A 55 8.99 12.30 -2.77
CA CYS A 55 7.88 13.09 -2.20
C CYS A 55 7.57 12.70 -0.74
N GLU A 56 8.61 12.65 0.08
CA GLU A 56 8.53 12.30 1.49
C GLU A 56 8.98 13.49 2.35
N LEU A 57 8.62 13.44 3.62
CA LEU A 57 9.03 14.39 4.64
C LEU A 57 9.38 13.65 5.92
N TRP A 58 10.59 13.84 6.42
CA TRP A 58 11.06 13.10 7.59
C TRP A 58 11.22 14.01 8.80
N THR A 59 10.65 13.57 9.92
CA THR A 59 10.76 14.25 11.22
C THR A 59 11.33 13.31 12.27
N CYS A 60 12.47 13.69 12.85
CA CYS A 60 13.20 12.98 13.88
C CYS A 60 12.60 13.29 15.25
N ASN A 61 12.10 12.26 15.93
CA ASN A 61 11.69 12.29 17.31
C ASN A 61 12.82 11.74 18.20
N LYS A 62 13.71 12.62 18.65
CA LYS A 62 14.87 12.22 19.48
C LYS A 62 14.48 11.54 20.79
N PRO A 63 13.50 12.03 21.58
CA PRO A 63 13.14 11.35 22.82
C PRO A 63 12.69 9.89 22.63
N LYS A 64 12.08 9.58 21.49
CA LYS A 64 11.56 8.24 21.18
C LYS A 64 12.48 7.40 20.30
N HIS A 65 13.60 7.96 19.83
CA HIS A 65 14.46 7.34 18.82
C HIS A 65 13.68 6.85 17.59
N THR A 66 12.74 7.66 17.11
CA THR A 66 11.95 7.36 15.91
C THR A 66 12.03 8.46 14.86
N VAL A 67 11.77 8.10 13.61
CA VAL A 67 11.50 9.04 12.51
C VAL A 67 10.07 8.85 12.05
N SER A 68 9.31 9.93 12.01
CA SER A 68 8.02 10.02 11.33
C SER A 68 8.28 10.37 9.86
N VAL A 69 7.95 9.45 8.97
CA VAL A 69 8.02 9.59 7.52
C VAL A 69 6.62 9.91 7.03
N MET A 70 6.39 11.16 6.65
CA MET A 70 5.17 11.55 5.96
C MET A 70 5.39 11.39 4.46
N GLY A 71 4.46 10.75 3.77
CA GLY A 71 4.50 10.59 2.32
C GLY A 71 3.09 10.69 1.76
N CYS A 72 2.95 10.49 0.45
CA CYS A 72 1.64 10.53 -0.17
C CYS A 72 0.82 9.28 0.16
N SER A 73 -0.48 9.45 0.42
CA SER A 73 -1.43 8.33 0.53
C SER A 73 -1.49 7.51 -0.78
N PRO A 74 -1.85 6.22 -0.70
CA PRO A 74 -2.18 5.43 -1.87
C PRO A 74 -3.21 6.13 -2.76
N LEU A 75 -3.08 6.00 -4.08
CA LEU A 75 -4.04 6.59 -5.01
C LEU A 75 -5.37 5.84 -4.93
N PRO A 76 -6.50 6.55 -4.77
CA PRO A 76 -7.81 5.95 -4.99
C PRO A 76 -7.95 5.46 -6.45
N PRO A 77 -8.84 4.50 -6.72
CA PRO A 77 -9.13 4.05 -8.09
C PRO A 77 -9.42 5.22 -9.03
N GLY A 78 -8.79 5.17 -10.23
CA GLY A 78 -8.75 6.18 -11.31
C GLY A 78 -8.51 7.64 -10.90
N CYS A 79 -7.75 7.80 -9.83
CA CYS A 79 -6.95 8.99 -9.63
C CYS A 79 -5.52 8.77 -10.14
N GLU A 80 -4.91 9.81 -10.69
CA GLU A 80 -3.51 9.82 -11.08
C GLU A 80 -2.72 10.83 -10.25
N ARG A 81 -1.49 10.48 -9.87
CA ARG A 81 -0.53 11.44 -9.30
C ARG A 81 0.43 11.86 -10.40
N LYS A 82 0.27 13.09 -10.88
CA LYS A 82 1.17 13.72 -11.86
C LYS A 82 1.94 14.82 -11.15
N PRO A 83 3.05 14.49 -10.44
CA PRO A 83 3.82 15.50 -9.74
C PRO A 83 4.35 16.51 -10.77
N LYS A 84 4.11 17.80 -10.53
CA LYS A 84 4.73 18.85 -11.33
C LYS A 84 6.25 18.76 -11.15
N ALA A 85 7.02 18.99 -12.21
CA ALA A 85 8.47 19.03 -12.13
C ALA A 85 8.90 20.01 -11.02
N ASN A 86 9.82 19.57 -10.16
CA ASN A 86 10.32 20.33 -9.00
C ASN A 86 9.26 20.65 -7.91
N SER A 87 8.15 19.92 -7.85
CA SER A 87 7.22 20.05 -6.72
C SER A 87 7.82 19.44 -5.45
N THR A 88 7.77 20.18 -4.35
CA THR A 88 8.20 19.73 -3.02
C THR A 88 7.03 19.15 -2.25
N PHE A 89 7.31 18.39 -1.19
CA PHE A 89 6.26 17.93 -0.29
C PHE A 89 5.55 19.14 0.37
N PRO A 90 4.20 19.14 0.52
CA PRO A 90 3.25 18.10 0.11
C PRO A 90 2.71 18.28 -1.31
N LYS A 91 3.12 19.30 -2.06
CA LYS A 91 2.61 19.61 -3.40
C LYS A 91 2.85 18.50 -4.41
N CYS A 92 3.95 17.76 -4.29
CA CYS A 92 4.19 16.58 -5.12
C CYS A 92 3.20 15.42 -4.86
N CYS A 93 2.39 15.49 -3.78
CA CYS A 93 1.31 14.54 -3.52
C CYS A 93 -0.01 14.90 -4.22
N GLU A 94 -0.11 16.08 -4.85
CA GLU A 94 -1.30 16.50 -5.61
C GLU A 94 -1.72 15.39 -6.59
N LYS A 95 -2.97 14.96 -6.47
CA LYS A 95 -3.60 13.99 -7.36
C LYS A 95 -4.62 14.70 -8.23
N SER A 96 -4.69 14.29 -9.49
CA SER A 96 -5.80 14.61 -10.37
C SER A 96 -6.63 13.35 -10.50
N CYS A 97 -7.86 13.40 -9.99
CA CYS A 97 -8.83 12.38 -10.32
C CYS A 97 -9.51 12.77 -11.62
N LEU A 98 -9.82 11.79 -12.47
CA LEU A 98 -10.74 12.05 -13.58
C LEU A 98 -11.99 12.69 -12.99
N ASN A 99 -12.49 13.75 -13.65
CA ASN A 99 -13.68 14.44 -13.16
C ASN A 99 -14.75 13.39 -12.87
N LYS A 100 -15.46 13.58 -11.75
CA LYS A 100 -16.62 12.79 -11.35
C LYS A 100 -17.72 12.98 -12.39
N THR A 101 -17.56 12.44 -13.60
CA THR A 101 -18.66 12.24 -14.51
C THR A 101 -19.48 11.13 -13.90
N THR A 102 -20.48 11.59 -13.17
CA THR A 102 -21.58 10.82 -12.63
C THR A 102 -22.19 9.90 -13.69
N PRO A 103 -22.58 8.68 -13.31
CA PRO A 103 -22.43 8.09 -11.98
C PRO A 103 -21.14 7.24 -11.85
N PRO A 104 -20.23 7.52 -10.89
CA PRO A 104 -19.29 6.50 -10.46
C PRO A 104 -20.06 5.38 -9.76
N CYS A 105 -19.73 4.14 -10.05
CA CYS A 105 -20.32 3.01 -9.35
C CYS A 105 -19.89 3.03 -7.88
N GLN A 106 -20.76 2.56 -6.98
CA GLN A 106 -20.43 2.42 -5.58
C GLN A 106 -20.62 0.98 -5.18
N THR A 107 -19.59 0.36 -4.61
CA THR A 107 -19.70 -0.99 -4.07
C THR A 107 -20.59 -1.00 -2.81
N PRO A 108 -21.13 -2.17 -2.40
CA PRO A 108 -21.91 -2.31 -1.17
C PRO A 108 -21.18 -1.86 0.10
N ASP A 109 -19.84 -1.95 0.13
CA ASP A 109 -18.97 -1.46 1.21
C ASP A 109 -18.70 0.06 1.15
N GLY A 110 -19.29 0.75 0.17
CA GLY A 110 -19.18 2.20 0.00
C GLY A 110 -17.95 2.64 -0.77
N THR A 111 -17.11 1.71 -1.26
CA THR A 111 -15.93 2.00 -2.07
C THR A 111 -16.35 2.53 -3.44
N PRO A 112 -15.94 3.74 -3.83
CA PRO A 112 -16.24 4.28 -5.15
C PRO A 112 -15.36 3.62 -6.21
N LEU A 113 -15.99 3.23 -7.33
CA LEU A 113 -15.35 2.76 -8.55
C LEU A 113 -15.62 3.75 -9.67
N LEU A 114 -14.57 4.05 -10.43
CA LEU A 114 -14.69 4.87 -11.64
C LEU A 114 -15.03 4.01 -12.84
N GLU A 115 -15.53 4.64 -13.89
CA GLU A 115 -15.76 4.00 -15.18
C GLU A 115 -14.50 3.24 -15.67
N GLY A 116 -14.67 1.96 -16.00
CA GLY A 116 -13.58 1.03 -16.35
C GLY A 116 -12.72 0.57 -15.16
N GLY A 117 -13.05 0.97 -13.93
CA GLY A 117 -12.32 0.59 -12.73
C GLY A 117 -12.71 -0.79 -12.21
N GLU A 118 -11.74 -1.48 -11.63
CA GLU A 118 -11.92 -2.79 -10.98
C GLU A 118 -11.53 -2.75 -9.50
N TYR A 119 -12.21 -3.54 -8.67
CA TYR A 119 -11.90 -3.72 -7.25
C TYR A 119 -12.09 -5.17 -6.82
N ASN A 120 -11.03 -5.77 -6.29
CA ASN A 120 -11.03 -7.15 -5.79
C ASN A 120 -11.32 -7.17 -4.29
N SER A 121 -12.53 -7.58 -3.91
CA SER A 121 -12.92 -7.68 -2.51
C SER A 121 -12.50 -9.02 -1.90
N THR A 122 -12.19 -8.99 -0.61
CA THR A 122 -11.89 -10.19 0.19
C THR A 122 -13.15 -10.71 0.89
N LYS A 123 -14.05 -9.81 1.31
CA LYS A 123 -15.28 -10.12 2.06
C LYS A 123 -16.38 -9.15 1.62
N PRO A 124 -17.32 -9.54 0.74
CA PRO A 124 -17.42 -10.84 0.05
C PRO A 124 -16.28 -11.09 -0.96
N CYS A 125 -15.94 -12.36 -1.23
CA CYS A 125 -14.89 -12.71 -2.18
C CYS A 125 -15.42 -12.63 -3.62
N LEU A 126 -15.24 -11.47 -4.25
CA LEU A 126 -15.67 -11.21 -5.63
C LEU A 126 -14.92 -10.01 -6.21
N ARG A 127 -14.97 -9.86 -7.53
CA ARG A 127 -14.45 -8.71 -8.25
C ARG A 127 -15.59 -7.78 -8.64
N TYR A 128 -15.44 -6.52 -8.37
CA TYR A 128 -16.29 -5.45 -8.86
C TYR A 128 -15.65 -4.80 -10.07
N GLU A 129 -16.45 -4.47 -11.07
CA GLU A 129 -16.05 -3.68 -12.22
C GLU A 129 -17.13 -2.63 -12.48
N CYS A 130 -16.77 -1.40 -12.82
CA CYS A 130 -17.74 -0.37 -13.17
C CYS A 130 -17.74 -0.16 -14.68
N LEU A 131 -18.82 -0.56 -15.35
CA LEU A 131 -18.98 -0.37 -16.79
C LEU A 131 -20.27 0.42 -17.08
N ASN A 132 -20.12 1.50 -17.82
CA ASN A 132 -21.14 2.49 -18.16
C ASN A 132 -21.99 2.92 -16.95
N GLY A 133 -21.33 3.22 -15.82
CA GLY A 133 -21.98 3.58 -14.56
C GLY A 133 -22.75 2.44 -13.89
N THR A 134 -22.60 1.20 -14.37
CA THR A 134 -23.19 -0.01 -13.78
C THR A 134 -22.12 -0.82 -13.07
N LEU A 135 -22.39 -1.16 -11.81
CA LEU A 135 -21.51 -2.04 -11.05
C LEU A 135 -21.75 -3.49 -11.47
N ILE A 136 -20.79 -4.06 -12.18
CA ILE A 136 -20.72 -5.48 -12.53
C ILE A 136 -19.98 -6.22 -11.41
N MET A 137 -20.48 -7.39 -11.06
CA MET A 137 -19.91 -8.25 -10.04
C MET A 137 -19.55 -9.59 -10.66
N GLU A 138 -18.34 -10.05 -10.40
CA GLU A 138 -17.85 -11.37 -10.77
C GLU A 138 -17.52 -12.15 -9.51
N GLU A 139 -18.34 -13.15 -9.23
CA GLU A 139 -18.14 -14.05 -8.11
C GLU A 139 -17.18 -15.18 -8.48
N CYS A 140 -16.67 -15.86 -7.44
CA CYS A 140 -15.89 -17.07 -7.65
C CYS A 140 -16.67 -18.10 -8.50
N PRO A 141 -15.98 -18.86 -9.37
CA PRO A 141 -16.63 -19.85 -10.23
C PRO A 141 -17.48 -20.84 -9.42
N HIS A 142 -18.80 -20.80 -9.62
CA HIS A 142 -19.73 -21.84 -9.20
C HIS A 142 -19.79 -22.88 -10.31
N PRO A 143 -19.38 -24.12 -10.01
CA PRO A 143 -20.41 -25.03 -9.53
C PRO A 143 -20.13 -25.46 -8.09
N GLU A 144 -21.19 -25.56 -7.28
CA GLU A 144 -21.13 -26.47 -6.15
C GLU A 144 -20.70 -27.84 -6.68
N PRO A 145 -19.73 -28.50 -6.04
CA PRO A 145 -19.36 -29.84 -6.44
C PRO A 145 -20.62 -30.73 -6.43
N THR A 146 -21.07 -31.15 -7.60
CA THR A 146 -22.22 -32.06 -7.74
C THR A 146 -21.93 -33.41 -7.09
N ASP A 147 -20.63 -33.75 -6.94
CA ASP A 147 -20.16 -34.93 -6.23
C ASP A 147 -19.94 -34.60 -4.73
N PRO A 148 -20.64 -35.27 -3.80
CA PRO A 148 -20.45 -35.11 -2.36
C PRO A 148 -19.03 -35.38 -1.84
N ARG A 149 -18.17 -35.99 -2.67
CA ARG A 149 -16.76 -36.27 -2.34
C ARG A 149 -15.84 -35.13 -2.70
N CYS A 150 -16.35 -34.09 -3.34
CA CYS A 150 -15.59 -32.95 -3.80
C CYS A 150 -15.89 -31.73 -2.91
N SER A 151 -14.86 -31.02 -2.49
CA SER A 151 -14.95 -29.79 -1.70
C SER A 151 -14.03 -28.73 -2.28
N ARG A 152 -14.38 -27.44 -2.19
CA ARG A 152 -13.44 -26.37 -2.54
C ARG A 152 -12.20 -26.45 -1.63
N SER A 153 -11.03 -26.26 -2.23
CA SER A 153 -9.78 -26.05 -1.48
C SER A 153 -9.90 -24.80 -0.61
N LEU A 154 -9.16 -24.78 0.50
CA LEU A 154 -9.17 -23.69 1.48
C LEU A 154 -8.97 -22.34 0.77
N ALA A 155 -9.96 -21.45 0.91
CA ALA A 155 -9.84 -20.06 0.54
C ALA A 155 -8.85 -19.38 1.51
N GLU A 156 -7.88 -18.66 0.98
CA GLU A 156 -7.01 -17.79 1.77
C GLU A 156 -7.76 -16.49 2.10
N GLU A 157 -7.46 -15.86 3.24
CA GLU A 157 -7.92 -14.50 3.53
C GLU A 157 -7.13 -13.49 2.66
N ALA A 158 -7.46 -13.45 1.37
CA ALA A 158 -6.81 -12.64 0.36
C ALA A 158 -7.82 -12.03 -0.64
N PRO A 159 -7.47 -10.99 -1.41
CA PRO A 159 -8.37 -10.43 -2.42
C PRO A 159 -8.73 -11.43 -3.53
N TYR A 160 -9.86 -11.20 -4.22
CA TYR A 160 -10.20 -11.94 -5.44
C TYR A 160 -9.04 -11.91 -6.46
N PRO A 161 -8.76 -13.02 -7.19
CA PRO A 161 -9.42 -14.34 -7.13
C PRO A 161 -8.82 -15.29 -6.08
N ALA A 162 -7.83 -14.87 -5.28
CA ALA A 162 -7.14 -15.77 -4.35
C ALA A 162 -8.07 -16.32 -3.24
N CYS A 163 -9.05 -15.54 -2.79
CA CYS A 163 -10.08 -16.02 -1.87
C CYS A 163 -11.07 -17.01 -2.49
N CYS A 164 -11.01 -17.31 -3.79
CA CYS A 164 -11.88 -18.31 -4.41
C CYS A 164 -11.43 -19.76 -4.14
N GLY A 165 -10.21 -19.94 -3.61
CA GLY A 165 -9.58 -21.25 -3.46
C GLY A 165 -8.99 -21.75 -4.79
N ALA A 166 -7.98 -22.61 -4.71
CA ALA A 166 -7.24 -23.11 -5.88
C ALA A 166 -8.02 -24.08 -6.78
N GLY A 167 -9.26 -24.45 -6.42
CA GLY A 167 -10.12 -25.37 -7.17
C GLY A 167 -10.90 -26.36 -6.30
N ILE A 168 -11.58 -27.30 -6.96
CA ILE A 168 -12.36 -28.39 -6.33
C ILE A 168 -11.45 -29.60 -6.08
N VAL A 169 -11.38 -30.08 -4.84
CA VAL A 169 -10.61 -31.27 -4.43
C VAL A 169 -11.56 -32.42 -4.16
N CYS A 170 -11.38 -33.54 -4.85
CA CYS A 170 -12.24 -34.72 -4.74
C CYS A 170 -11.54 -35.88 -4.01
N GLN A 171 -12.21 -36.48 -3.04
CA GLN A 171 -11.76 -37.70 -2.37
C GLN A 171 -12.01 -38.92 -3.27
N HIS A 172 -11.00 -39.35 -4.03
CA HIS A 172 -11.07 -40.65 -4.70
C HIS A 172 -10.90 -41.79 -3.66
N LYS A 173 -11.71 -42.85 -3.77
CA LYS A 173 -11.45 -44.14 -3.08
C LYS A 173 -10.24 -44.82 -3.73
N GLY A 174 -9.06 -44.29 -3.47
CA GLY A 174 -7.77 -44.86 -3.86
C GLY A 174 -6.85 -44.89 -2.66
N LYS A 175 -6.73 -46.07 -2.04
CA LYS A 175 -5.79 -46.50 -1.00
C LYS A 175 -4.89 -45.40 -0.39
N ALA A 176 -5.08 -45.15 0.90
CA ALA A 176 -4.12 -44.46 1.75
C ALA A 176 -2.69 -45.05 1.61
N LYS A 177 -1.83 -44.35 0.85
CA LYS A 177 -0.37 -44.38 0.92
C LYS A 177 0.12 -43.01 0.41
N GLY A 178 0.91 -42.21 1.11
CA GLY A 178 1.57 -42.43 2.38
C GLY A 178 1.93 -41.12 3.08
N LYS A 179 2.43 -41.30 4.31
CA LYS A 179 3.04 -40.29 5.17
C LYS A 179 4.10 -39.48 4.40
N GLY A 180 3.82 -38.22 4.12
CA GLY A 180 4.84 -37.20 3.89
C GLY A 180 5.31 -36.63 5.23
N LYS A 181 6.19 -37.39 5.91
CA LYS A 181 6.91 -36.95 7.11
C LYS A 181 7.56 -35.58 6.88
N GLY A 182 7.37 -34.66 7.83
CA GLY A 182 8.29 -33.55 8.02
C GLY A 182 9.73 -34.05 8.15
N ARG A 183 10.65 -33.35 7.52
CA ARG A 183 12.08 -33.39 7.81
C ARG A 183 12.67 -32.02 7.56
N GLY A 184 12.88 -31.28 8.65
CA GLY A 184 13.89 -30.25 8.70
C GLY A 184 15.27 -30.83 8.41
N LYS A 185 16.16 -29.99 7.88
CA LYS A 185 17.60 -30.16 8.00
C LYS A 185 18.23 -28.80 8.28
N ASP A 186 18.31 -28.51 9.57
CA ASP A 186 19.36 -27.65 10.13
C ASP A 186 20.75 -28.23 9.81
N GLY A 187 21.68 -27.30 9.61
CA GLY A 187 22.95 -27.52 8.95
C GLY A 187 24.04 -28.22 9.76
N LYS A 188 25.17 -28.43 9.09
CA LYS A 188 26.46 -28.66 9.74
C LYS A 188 27.58 -27.90 9.04
N ASN A 189 27.92 -26.79 9.70
CA ASN A 189 29.22 -26.16 9.78
C ASN A 189 30.36 -27.20 9.94
N LYS A 190 31.39 -27.15 9.09
CA LYS A 190 32.73 -27.66 9.40
C LYS A 190 33.79 -26.69 8.88
N ARG A 191 34.25 -25.85 9.79
CA ARG A 191 35.46 -25.03 9.69
C ARG A 191 36.71 -25.89 9.96
N LYS A 192 37.76 -25.60 9.18
CA LYS A 192 39.21 -25.66 9.48
C LYS A 192 39.88 -27.01 9.79
N LYS A 193 40.90 -27.32 8.97
CA LYS A 193 42.28 -27.45 9.46
C LYS A 193 43.29 -27.05 8.36
N ARG A 194 44.18 -26.13 8.71
CA ARG A 194 45.43 -25.77 8.02
C ARG A 194 46.40 -26.94 8.07
N SER A 195 47.26 -27.10 7.07
CA SER A 195 48.72 -27.06 7.30
C SER A 195 49.54 -27.00 5.99
N SER A 196 50.64 -26.26 6.08
CA SER A 196 51.64 -25.93 5.07
C SER A 196 52.48 -27.12 4.56
N LYS A 197 52.98 -27.01 3.32
CA LYS A 197 54.36 -27.35 2.86
C LYS A 197 54.49 -26.88 1.40
N LYS A 198 55.23 -25.83 1.06
CA LYS A 198 56.70 -25.70 0.84
C LYS A 198 57.28 -26.61 -0.26
N ASN A 199 57.81 -25.93 -1.29
CA ASN A 199 58.91 -26.25 -2.21
C ASN A 199 58.72 -27.39 -3.23
N LEU A 200 58.76 -27.06 -4.53
CA LEU A 200 60.01 -26.98 -5.31
C LEU A 200 59.86 -25.95 -6.43
#